data_AF-A0A0F9KX30-F1
#
_entry.id   AF-A0A0F9KX30-F1
#
_cell.length_a   1.000
_cell.length_b   1.000
_cell.length_c   1.000
_cell.angle_alpha   90.00
_cell.angle_beta   90.00
_cell.angle_gamma   90.00
#
_symmetry.space_group_name_H-M   'P 1'
#
loop_
_entity.id
_entity.type
_entity.pdbx_description
1 polymer ?
#
loop_
_entity_poly.entity_id
_entity_poly.type
_entity_poly.pdbx_seq_one_letter_code
_entity_poly.pdbx_strand_id
1 'polypeptide(L)'
;MKKIMLFVMFIGFVAFPMFAQEVEPPGNWGEVIDGFGSWFGSLALIAALTIFVAGVLNGVLKVTKKFPKQLIAWLVAVGLACLGNLINLGFLAEATWLMTVLYGFGAGLVANGLFDVAIVHAIILAVESALNKDK
;
A
#
# COMPACT_ATOMS: atom_id res chain seq x y z
N MET A 1 -4.56 4.29 -28.35
CA MET A 1 -4.35 5.64 -27.79
C MET A 1 -5.55 6.13 -26.97
N LYS A 2 -6.75 6.37 -27.56
CA LYS A 2 -7.94 6.83 -26.79
C LYS A 2 -8.35 5.92 -25.61
N LYS A 3 -8.31 4.60 -25.78
CA LYS A 3 -8.66 3.62 -24.72
C LYS A 3 -7.66 3.61 -23.55
N ILE A 4 -6.38 3.77 -23.85
CA ILE A 4 -5.31 3.87 -22.83
C ILE A 4 -5.44 5.21 -22.09
N MET A 5 -5.73 6.29 -22.81
CA MET A 5 -5.94 7.61 -22.21
C MET A 5 -7.17 7.64 -21.29
N LEU A 6 -8.29 7.04 -21.71
CA LEU A 6 -9.49 6.88 -20.87
C LEU A 6 -9.23 6.01 -19.63
N PHE A 7 -8.42 4.95 -19.77
CA PHE A 7 -8.04 4.10 -18.64
C PHE A 7 -7.15 4.84 -17.63
N VAL A 8 -6.17 5.62 -18.11
CA VAL A 8 -5.32 6.47 -17.25
C VAL A 8 -6.15 7.57 -16.58
N MET A 9 -7.10 8.19 -17.29
CA MET A 9 -8.01 9.17 -16.71
C MET A 9 -8.95 8.57 -15.68
N PHE A 10 -9.45 7.35 -15.91
CA PHE A 10 -10.27 6.61 -14.95
C PHE A 10 -9.48 6.27 -13.69
N ILE A 11 -8.24 5.78 -13.83
CA ILE A 11 -7.35 5.55 -12.68
C ILE A 11 -7.12 6.86 -11.94
N GLY A 12 -6.81 7.97 -12.64
CA GLY A 12 -6.66 9.28 -12.00
C GLY A 12 -7.92 9.67 -11.21
N PHE A 13 -9.10 9.60 -11.83
CA PHE A 13 -10.36 10.01 -11.21
C PHE A 13 -10.71 9.19 -9.96
N VAL A 14 -10.37 7.89 -9.93
CA VAL A 14 -10.64 7.00 -8.79
C VAL A 14 -9.52 7.07 -7.74
N ALA A 15 -8.27 7.34 -8.15
CA ALA A 15 -7.10 7.38 -7.28
C ALA A 15 -7.00 8.67 -6.45
N PHE A 16 -7.32 9.82 -7.02
CA PHE A 16 -7.18 11.13 -6.35
C PHE A 16 -8.00 11.25 -5.05
N PRO A 17 -9.27 10.80 -4.97
CA PRO A 17 -10.05 10.84 -3.74
C PRO A 17 -9.49 9.97 -2.61
N MET A 18 -8.81 8.86 -2.94
CA MET A 18 -8.22 7.97 -1.94
C MET A 18 -6.98 8.57 -1.29
N PHE A 19 -6.22 9.39 -2.03
CA PHE A 19 -5.15 10.20 -1.44
C PHE A 19 -5.69 11.42 -0.68
N ALA A 20 -6.89 11.90 -1.00
CA ALA A 20 -7.54 13.00 -0.26
C ALA A 20 -8.19 12.55 1.06
N GLN A 21 -8.04 11.28 1.46
CA GLN A 21 -8.53 10.80 2.75
C GLN A 21 -7.70 11.43 3.87
N GLU A 22 -8.37 12.24 4.70
CA GLU A 22 -7.87 12.68 6.00
C GLU A 22 -8.03 11.52 6.99
N VAL A 23 -7.10 10.57 6.94
CA VAL A 23 -6.97 9.55 8.00
C VAL A 23 -5.73 9.92 8.79
N GLU A 24 -5.94 10.30 10.04
CA GLU A 24 -4.84 10.58 10.96
C GLU A 24 -3.94 9.33 11.06
N PRO A 25 -2.61 9.50 10.92
CA PRO A 25 -1.68 8.39 11.09
C PRO A 25 -1.79 7.84 12.51
N PRO A 26 -1.89 6.52 12.69
CA PRO A 26 -2.00 5.93 14.01
C PRO A 26 -0.72 6.20 14.82
N GLY A 27 -0.90 6.72 16.03
CA GLY A 27 0.17 7.02 16.98
C GLY A 27 0.65 5.81 17.77
N ASN A 28 -0.15 4.73 17.82
CA ASN A 28 0.18 3.47 18.47
C ASN A 28 -0.44 2.25 17.76
N TRP A 29 -0.03 1.05 18.19
CA TRP A 29 -0.50 -0.21 17.60
C TRP A 29 -1.97 -0.53 17.83
N GLY A 30 -2.61 0.02 18.87
CA GLY A 30 -4.04 -0.17 19.11
C GLY A 30 -4.88 0.56 18.05
N GLU A 31 -4.50 1.79 17.73
CA GLU A 31 -5.15 2.59 16.68
C GLU A 31 -4.99 1.98 15.28
N VAL A 32 -3.89 1.28 15.01
CA VAL A 32 -3.70 0.53 13.74
C VAL A 32 -4.74 -0.59 13.59
N ILE A 33 -5.13 -1.23 14.70
CA ILE A 33 -6.10 -2.33 14.71
C ILE A 33 -7.51 -1.77 14.58
N ASP A 34 -7.86 -0.79 15.40
CA ASP A 34 -9.19 -0.17 15.41
C ASP A 34 -9.50 0.58 14.10
N GLY A 35 -8.49 1.21 13.51
CA GLY A 35 -8.57 1.96 12.25
C GLY A 35 -8.10 1.19 11.02
N PHE A 36 -7.96 -0.14 11.08
CA PHE A 36 -7.33 -0.93 10.02
C PHE A 36 -7.95 -0.68 8.64
N GLY A 37 -9.28 -0.71 8.55
CA GLY A 37 -10.00 -0.53 7.28
C GLY A 37 -9.83 0.87 6.66
N SER A 38 -9.80 1.92 7.49
CA SER A 38 -9.63 3.30 7.01
C SER A 38 -8.17 3.60 6.68
N TRP A 39 -7.23 3.18 7.53
CA TRP A 39 -5.79 3.41 7.34
C TRP A 39 -5.24 2.66 6.12
N PHE A 40 -5.67 1.42 5.92
CA PHE A 40 -5.20 0.59 4.81
C PHE A 40 -6.06 0.69 3.55
N GLY A 41 -7.10 1.53 3.53
CA GLY A 41 -7.90 1.78 2.34
C GLY A 41 -7.07 2.27 1.16
N SER A 42 -6.11 3.17 1.41
CA SER A 42 -5.18 3.71 0.43
C SER A 42 -4.03 2.76 0.04
N LEU A 43 -3.84 1.63 0.73
CA LEU A 43 -2.86 0.60 0.31
C LEU A 43 -3.20 0.02 -1.04
N ALA A 44 -4.47 -0.20 -1.33
CA ALA A 44 -4.89 -0.81 -2.59
C ALA A 44 -4.43 0.03 -3.79
N LEU A 45 -4.42 1.35 -3.63
CA LEU A 45 -3.97 2.28 -4.65
C LEU A 45 -2.44 2.26 -4.81
N ILE A 46 -1.69 2.34 -3.71
CA ILE A 46 -0.22 2.24 -3.76
C ILE A 46 0.20 0.86 -4.33
N ALA A 47 -0.50 -0.21 -3.96
CA ALA A 47 -0.28 -1.55 -4.50
C ALA A 47 -0.57 -1.61 -6.00
N ALA A 48 -1.68 -1.04 -6.48
CA ALA A 48 -2.00 -0.98 -7.90
C ALA A 48 -0.96 -0.20 -8.71
N LEU A 49 -0.53 0.97 -8.21
CA LEU A 49 0.56 1.76 -8.80
C LEU A 49 1.88 0.98 -8.80
N THR A 50 2.16 0.26 -7.71
CA THR A 50 3.33 -0.61 -7.60
C THR A 50 3.32 -1.70 -8.66
N ILE A 51 2.20 -2.39 -8.89
CA ILE A 51 2.07 -3.44 -9.91
C ILE A 51 2.44 -2.87 -11.28
N PHE A 52 1.92 -1.68 -11.60
CA PHE A 52 2.20 -1.01 -12.87
C PHE A 52 3.69 -0.64 -13.01
N VAL A 53 4.24 0.11 -12.04
CA VAL A 53 5.62 0.60 -12.09
C VAL A 53 6.62 -0.54 -12.03
N ALA A 54 6.43 -1.52 -11.14
CA ALA A 54 7.26 -2.71 -11.07
C ALA A 54 7.16 -3.55 -12.36
N GLY A 55 5.98 -3.63 -12.99
CA GLY A 55 5.81 -4.28 -14.29
C GLY A 55 6.66 -3.64 -15.39
N VAL A 56 6.64 -2.31 -15.47
CA VAL A 56 7.48 -1.54 -16.42
C VAL A 56 8.96 -1.76 -16.12
N LEU A 57 9.39 -1.61 -14.86
CA LEU A 57 10.79 -1.80 -14.47
C LEU A 57 11.29 -3.21 -14.74
N ASN A 58 10.49 -4.24 -14.44
CA ASN A 58 10.85 -5.63 -14.74
C ASN A 58 11.02 -5.87 -16.25
N GLY A 59 10.23 -5.20 -17.09
CA GLY A 59 10.37 -5.24 -18.55
C GLY A 59 11.65 -4.56 -19.04
N VAL A 60 11.96 -3.37 -18.53
CA VAL A 60 13.17 -2.61 -18.88
C VAL A 60 14.44 -3.33 -18.42
N LEU A 61 14.44 -3.82 -17.18
CA LEU A 61 15.57 -4.53 -16.58
C LEU A 61 15.66 -6.00 -17.01
N LYS A 62 14.72 -6.48 -17.84
CA LYS A 62 14.63 -7.88 -18.32
C LYS A 62 14.72 -8.91 -17.19
N VAL A 63 14.10 -8.59 -16.05
CA VAL A 63 14.14 -9.44 -14.88
C VAL A 63 13.20 -10.62 -15.11
N THR A 64 13.74 -11.83 -15.08
CA THR A 64 12.97 -13.06 -15.35
C THR A 64 12.71 -13.89 -14.09
N LYS A 65 13.62 -13.83 -13.11
CA LYS A 65 13.54 -14.61 -11.87
C LYS A 65 12.45 -14.07 -10.93
N LYS A 66 11.71 -14.98 -10.29
CA LYS A 66 10.58 -14.66 -9.40
C LYS A 66 10.96 -13.76 -8.23
N PHE A 67 12.01 -14.11 -7.48
CA PHE A 67 12.40 -13.36 -6.28
C PHE A 67 12.86 -11.92 -6.59
N PRO A 68 13.73 -11.66 -7.58
CA PRO A 68 14.05 -10.29 -7.98
C PRO A 68 12.85 -9.43 -8.41
N LYS A 69 11.86 -10.02 -9.10
CA LYS A 69 10.61 -9.29 -9.44
C LYS A 69 9.85 -8.84 -8.19
N GLN A 70 9.79 -9.70 -7.17
CA GLN A 70 9.14 -9.39 -5.90
C GLN A 70 9.88 -8.29 -5.15
N LEU A 71 11.21 -8.36 -5.10
CA LEU A 71 12.04 -7.33 -4.47
C LEU A 71 11.87 -5.96 -5.15
N ILE A 72 11.80 -5.93 -6.49
CA ILE A 72 11.53 -4.70 -7.23
C ILE A 72 10.17 -4.12 -6.86
N ALA A 73 9.13 -4.94 -6.74
CA ALA A 73 7.82 -4.45 -6.29
C ALA A 73 7.86 -3.88 -4.87
N TRP A 74 8.60 -4.49 -3.93
CA TRP A 74 8.76 -3.94 -2.58
C TRP A 74 9.48 -2.59 -2.59
N LEU A 75 10.59 -2.48 -3.32
CA LEU A 75 11.36 -1.24 -3.43
C LEU A 75 10.55 -0.13 -4.10
N VAL A 76 9.77 -0.47 -5.13
CA VAL A 76 8.89 0.47 -5.81
C VAL A 76 7.80 0.97 -4.87
N ALA A 77 7.14 0.08 -4.12
CA ALA A 77 6.08 0.49 -3.20
C ALA A 77 6.58 1.39 -2.07
N VAL A 78 7.72 1.03 -1.47
CA VAL A 78 8.40 1.88 -0.47
C VAL A 78 8.79 3.22 -1.10
N GLY A 79 9.35 3.21 -2.31
CA GLY A 79 9.69 4.42 -3.04
C GLY A 79 8.48 5.33 -3.30
N LEU A 80 7.35 4.76 -3.73
CA LEU A 80 6.11 5.50 -3.95
C LEU A 80 5.55 6.09 -2.65
N ALA A 81 5.57 5.34 -1.55
CA ALA A 81 5.12 5.85 -0.24
C ALA A 81 6.04 6.97 0.27
N CYS A 82 7.37 6.80 0.17
CA CYS A 82 8.33 7.83 0.54
C CYS A 82 8.20 9.09 -0.32
N LEU A 83 7.98 8.95 -1.64
CA LEU A 83 7.70 10.08 -2.52
C LEU A 83 6.40 10.79 -2.17
N GLY A 84 5.36 10.02 -1.79
CA GLY A 84 4.10 10.56 -1.28
C GLY A 84 4.29 11.39 -0.02
N ASN A 85 5.04 10.88 0.97
CA ASN A 85 5.38 11.62 2.18
C ASN A 85 6.21 12.89 1.85
N LEU A 86 7.23 12.78 0.99
CA LEU A 86 8.08 13.92 0.59
C LEU A 86 7.30 15.11 0.02
N ILE A 87 6.23 14.84 -0.75
CA ILE A 87 5.41 15.89 -1.36
C ILE A 87 4.16 16.22 -0.51
N ASN A 88 4.09 15.71 0.73
CA ASN A 88 2.94 15.87 1.63
C ASN A 88 1.62 15.40 0.99
N LEU A 89 1.64 14.22 0.37
CA LEU A 89 0.50 13.66 -0.34
C LEU A 89 -0.47 12.97 0.63
N GLY A 90 -1.55 13.66 0.98
CA GLY A 90 -2.67 13.04 1.70
C GLY A 90 -2.31 12.54 3.09
N PHE A 91 -2.85 11.38 3.46
CA PHE A 91 -2.58 10.71 4.74
C PHE A 91 -1.08 10.41 5.00
N LEU A 92 -0.23 10.37 3.95
CA LEU A 92 1.21 10.17 4.11
C LEU A 92 1.94 11.44 4.58
N ALA A 93 1.32 12.62 4.50
CA ALA A 93 1.92 13.89 4.91
C ALA A 93 2.23 13.95 6.41
N GLU A 94 1.36 13.36 7.23
CA GLU A 94 1.49 13.37 8.68
C GLU A 94 2.16 12.09 9.21
N ALA A 95 2.36 11.10 8.35
CA ALA A 95 2.95 9.83 8.75
C ALA A 95 4.45 9.97 9.07
N THR A 96 4.90 9.32 10.14
CA THR A 96 6.34 9.23 10.42
C THR A 96 7.06 8.47 9.31
N TRP A 97 8.37 8.74 9.13
CA TRP A 97 9.18 8.05 8.12
C TRP A 97 9.19 6.52 8.29
N LEU A 98 9.25 6.05 9.54
CA LEU A 98 9.17 4.62 9.83
C LEU A 98 7.83 4.03 9.40
N MET A 99 6.72 4.70 9.75
CA MET A 99 5.39 4.27 9.32
C MET A 99 5.24 4.31 7.80
N THR A 100 5.79 5.32 7.14
CA THR A 100 5.77 5.45 5.68
C THR A 100 6.47 4.27 4.99
N VAL A 101 7.65 3.88 5.49
CA VAL A 101 8.39 2.73 4.95
C VAL A 101 7.63 1.43 5.20
N LEU A 102 7.08 1.23 6.40
CA LEU A 102 6.27 0.05 6.72
C LEU A 102 4.98 -0.02 5.88
N TYR A 103 4.33 1.12 5.67
CA TYR A 103 3.13 1.24 4.85
C TYR A 103 3.43 0.90 3.38
N GLY A 104 4.49 1.49 2.81
CA GLY A 104 4.96 1.16 1.47
C GLY A 104 5.37 -0.31 1.32
N PHE A 105 6.02 -0.88 2.34
CA PHE A 105 6.35 -2.30 2.34
C PHE A 105 5.08 -3.18 2.34
N GLY A 106 4.08 -2.83 3.16
CA GLY A 106 2.77 -3.46 3.15
C GLY A 106 2.10 -3.41 1.78
N ALA A 107 2.14 -2.25 1.11
CA ALA A 107 1.61 -2.11 -0.26
C ALA A 107 2.38 -2.99 -1.26
N GLY A 108 3.69 -3.13 -1.11
CA GLY A 108 4.52 -4.01 -1.95
C GLY A 108 4.24 -5.49 -1.72
N LEU A 109 3.83 -5.88 -0.51
CA LEU A 109 3.38 -7.24 -0.22
C LEU A 109 2.02 -7.53 -0.86
N VAL A 110 1.09 -6.57 -0.79
CA VAL A 110 -0.22 -6.65 -1.45
C VAL A 110 -0.07 -6.71 -2.98
N ALA A 111 0.80 -5.88 -3.55
CA ALA A 111 1.11 -5.85 -4.98
C ALA A 111 1.62 -7.20 -5.52
N ASN A 112 2.31 -7.98 -4.68
CA ASN A 112 2.81 -9.31 -5.03
C ASN A 112 1.80 -10.44 -4.76
N GLY A 113 0.61 -10.12 -4.22
CA GLY A 113 -0.39 -11.11 -3.81
C GLY A 113 0.04 -11.99 -2.65
N LEU A 114 1.07 -11.58 -1.88
CA LEU A 114 1.52 -12.31 -0.69
C LEU A 114 0.55 -12.11 0.49
N PHE A 115 -0.07 -10.94 0.54
CA PHE A 115 -1.07 -10.59 1.53
C PHE A 115 -2.23 -9.90 0.80
N ASP A 116 -3.45 -10.44 0.91
CA ASP A 116 -4.66 -9.68 0.59
C ASP A 116 -5.06 -8.89 1.85
N VAL A 117 -5.65 -7.70 1.70
CA VAL A 117 -6.13 -6.88 2.80
C VAL A 117 -7.08 -7.71 3.70
N ALA A 118 -7.87 -8.60 3.08
CA ALA A 118 -8.71 -9.56 3.80
C ALA A 118 -7.92 -10.58 4.64
N ILE A 119 -6.78 -11.07 4.15
CA ILE A 119 -5.93 -12.04 4.87
C ILE A 119 -5.23 -11.36 6.06
N VAL A 120 -4.72 -10.13 5.87
CA VAL A 120 -4.09 -9.38 6.97
C VAL A 120 -5.12 -9.08 8.06
N HIS A 121 -6.31 -8.62 7.67
CA HIS A 121 -7.41 -8.37 8.60
C HIS A 121 -7.82 -9.64 9.36
N ALA A 122 -7.91 -10.79 8.67
CA ALA A 122 -8.23 -12.07 9.29
C ALA A 122 -7.16 -12.55 10.29
N ILE A 123 -5.88 -12.34 9.98
CA ILE A 123 -4.77 -12.67 10.89
C ILE A 123 -4.84 -11.82 12.15
N ILE A 124 -5.09 -10.51 12.01
CA ILE A 124 -5.19 -9.60 13.15
C ILE A 124 -6.37 -9.97 14.06
N LEU A 125 -7.56 -10.21 13.50
CA LEU A 125 -8.72 -10.68 14.27
C LEU A 125 -8.46 -12.01 14.98
N ALA A 126 -7.78 -12.94 14.32
CA ALA A 126 -7.44 -14.22 14.93
C ALA A 126 -6.47 -14.04 16.11
N VAL A 127 -5.49 -13.14 15.99
CA VAL A 127 -4.53 -12.83 17.07
C VAL A 127 -5.22 -12.10 18.22
N GLU A 128 -6.07 -11.11 17.93
CA GLU A 128 -6.83 -10.38 18.94
C GLU A 128 -7.78 -11.31 19.71
N SER A 129 -8.53 -12.16 19.00
CA SER A 129 -9.40 -13.16 19.62
C SER A 129 -8.64 -14.19 20.45
N ALA A 130 -7.39 -14.51 20.09
CA ALA A 130 -6.55 -15.41 20.87
C ALA A 130 -5.98 -14.73 22.13
N LEU A 131 -5.65 -13.44 22.06
CA LEU A 131 -5.09 -12.67 23.17
C LEU A 131 -6.15 -12.22 24.19
N ASN A 132 -7.38 -11.97 23.75
CA ASN A 132 -8.49 -11.56 24.61
C ASN A 132 -9.35 -12.74 25.11
N LYS A 133 -8.95 -13.99 24.85
CA LYS A 133 -9.71 -15.19 25.24
C LYS A 133 -9.70 -15.48 26.75
N ASP A 134 -8.80 -14.82 27.50
CA ASP A 134 -8.61 -15.00 28.95
C ASP A 134 -9.04 -13.77 29.79
N LYS A 135 -9.88 -12.88 29.24
CA LYS A 135 -10.57 -11.82 30.01
C LYS A 135 -12.07 -12.07 30.12
#